data_AF-B6B1S1-F1
#
_entry.id   AF-B6B1S1-F1
#
_cell.length_a   1.000
_cell.length_b   1.000
_cell.length_c   1.000
_cell.angle_alpha   90.00
_cell.angle_beta   90.00
_cell.angle_gamma   90.00
#
_symmetry.space_group_name_H-M   'P 1'
#
loop_
_entity.id
_entity.type
_entity.pdbx_description
1 polymer ?
#
loop_
_entity_poly.entity_id
_entity_poly.type
_entity_poly.pdbx_seq_one_letter_code
_entity_poly.pdbx_strand_id
1 'polypeptide(L)'
;MEAMSVKGVTKSGLSRAAHVDRSTIGQLLKSDQPRLPNAQLAADAAKALGVSTDWLLGLTNRPETPGDIVAAALSLSPAERTSADEQLLEWHHEAAGYKVRHVPATLPDILKTKRMLNWEYAAVRERRLPEAYSAMQDQLEWLSSGVSDYEIALPIHEIEACAAGTSYYKDAGKDVREEQLHFIADQCEQMFPRLRIFLFDAH
;
A
#
# COMPACT_ATOMS: atom_id res chain seq x y z
N MET A 1 -5.42 -15.96 21.24
CA MET A 1 -6.89 -15.93 21.43
C MET A 1 -7.58 -14.92 20.51
N GLU A 2 -6.90 -13.84 20.16
CA GLU A 2 -7.36 -12.81 19.22
C GLU A 2 -7.90 -13.36 17.88
N ALA A 3 -7.12 -14.15 17.13
CA ALA A 3 -7.59 -14.73 15.85
C ALA A 3 -8.84 -15.62 15.96
N MET A 4 -8.99 -16.35 17.08
CA MET A 4 -10.19 -17.15 17.33
C MET A 4 -11.42 -16.26 17.56
N SER A 5 -11.24 -15.11 18.21
CA SER A 5 -12.30 -14.12 18.41
C SER A 5 -12.70 -13.47 17.09
N VAL A 6 -11.72 -13.04 16.29
CA VAL A 6 -11.94 -12.37 15.00
C VAL A 6 -12.67 -13.29 14.00
N LYS A 7 -12.30 -14.58 13.94
CA LYS A 7 -12.96 -15.55 13.04
C LYS A 7 -14.21 -16.21 13.64
N GLY A 8 -14.61 -15.87 14.87
CA GLY A 8 -15.73 -16.50 15.57
C GLY A 8 -15.54 -18.00 15.85
N VAL A 9 -14.29 -18.47 15.90
CA VAL A 9 -13.96 -19.90 16.06
C VAL A 9 -13.88 -20.26 17.53
N THR A 10 -14.74 -21.19 17.96
CA THR A 10 -14.69 -21.74 19.33
C THR A 10 -13.56 -22.76 19.49
N LYS A 11 -13.12 -23.06 20.73
CA LYS A 11 -12.12 -24.11 21.00
C LYS A 11 -12.50 -25.47 20.40
N SER A 12 -13.80 -25.81 20.46
CA SER A 12 -14.34 -27.03 19.85
C SER A 12 -14.43 -26.95 18.32
N GLY A 13 -14.55 -25.74 17.76
CA GLY A 13 -14.46 -25.51 16.31
C GLY A 13 -13.04 -25.71 15.80
N LEU A 14 -12.06 -25.12 16.47
CA LEU A 14 -10.65 -25.25 16.12
C LEU A 14 -10.14 -26.69 16.26
N SER A 15 -10.54 -27.40 17.31
CA SER A 15 -10.21 -28.82 17.50
C SER A 15 -10.68 -29.70 16.34
N ARG A 16 -11.90 -29.46 15.83
CA ARG A 16 -12.43 -30.18 14.65
C ARG A 16 -11.68 -29.80 13.37
N ALA A 17 -11.40 -28.52 13.17
CA ALA A 17 -10.73 -28.02 11.98
C ALA A 17 -9.25 -28.45 11.90
N ALA A 18 -8.59 -28.58 13.05
CA ALA A 18 -7.20 -29.03 13.17
C ALA A 18 -7.08 -30.53 13.47
N HIS A 19 -8.17 -31.29 13.41
CA HIS A 19 -8.18 -32.75 13.62
C HIS A 19 -7.51 -33.24 14.91
N VAL A 20 -7.69 -32.52 16.01
CA VAL A 20 -7.14 -32.87 17.33
C VAL A 20 -8.17 -32.82 18.44
N ASP A 21 -7.89 -33.44 19.57
CA ASP A 21 -8.76 -33.39 20.75
C ASP A 21 -8.92 -31.97 21.31
N ARG A 22 -10.11 -31.70 21.86
CA ARG A 22 -10.43 -30.43 22.53
C ARG A 22 -9.50 -30.19 23.73
N SER A 23 -9.04 -31.24 24.39
CA SER A 23 -8.06 -31.17 25.49
C SER A 23 -6.72 -30.64 25.01
N THR A 24 -6.26 -31.04 23.81
CA THR A 24 -5.02 -30.56 23.19
C THR A 24 -5.08 -29.07 22.91
N ILE A 25 -6.12 -28.57 22.23
CA ILE A 25 -6.34 -27.12 22.03
C ILE A 25 -6.50 -26.41 23.39
N GLY A 26 -7.15 -27.05 24.35
CA GLY A 26 -7.31 -26.52 25.70
C GLY A 26 -5.99 -26.35 26.46
N GLN A 27 -5.03 -27.25 26.26
CA GLN A 27 -3.68 -27.17 26.84
C GLN A 27 -2.83 -26.09 26.17
N LEU A 28 -2.91 -25.95 24.84
CA LEU A 28 -2.19 -24.90 24.10
C LEU A 28 -2.60 -23.48 24.52
N LEU A 29 -3.86 -23.29 24.91
CA LEU A 29 -4.40 -21.98 25.29
C LEU A 29 -4.26 -21.66 26.78
N LYS A 30 -3.64 -22.54 27.59
CA LYS A 30 -3.38 -22.28 29.01
C LYS A 30 -2.05 -21.54 29.17
N SER A 31 -2.09 -20.41 29.86
CA SER A 31 -0.92 -19.55 30.10
C SER A 31 0.08 -20.09 31.13
N ASP A 32 -0.34 -21.04 31.98
CA ASP A 32 0.41 -21.49 33.15
C ASP A 32 1.46 -22.59 32.82
N GLN A 33 1.22 -23.37 31.76
CA GLN A 33 2.15 -24.38 31.24
C GLN A 33 2.02 -24.47 29.71
N PRO A 34 2.60 -23.51 28.96
CA PRO A 34 2.49 -23.50 27.51
C PRO A 34 3.24 -24.71 26.94
N ARG A 35 2.51 -25.72 26.49
CA ARG A 35 3.06 -26.77 25.62
C ARG A 35 3.16 -26.21 24.22
N LEU A 36 4.35 -26.27 23.63
CA LEU A 36 4.52 -25.92 22.24
C LEU A 36 3.84 -26.99 21.37
N PRO A 37 2.97 -26.60 20.42
CA PRO A 37 2.42 -27.56 19.46
C PRO A 37 3.55 -28.08 18.57
N ASN A 38 3.38 -29.29 18.04
CA ASN A 38 4.23 -29.71 16.93
C ASN A 38 3.95 -28.85 15.69
N ALA A 39 4.86 -28.88 14.72
CA ALA A 39 4.76 -28.04 13.52
C ALA A 39 3.46 -28.30 12.73
N GLN A 40 2.99 -29.55 12.68
CA GLN A 40 1.75 -29.91 11.98
C GLN A 40 0.53 -29.24 12.61
N LEU A 41 0.38 -29.34 13.94
CA LEU A 41 -0.74 -28.74 14.66
C LEU A 41 -0.70 -27.20 14.60
N ALA A 42 0.49 -26.61 14.62
CA ALA A 42 0.65 -25.17 14.40
C ALA A 42 0.18 -24.75 12.99
N ALA A 43 0.55 -25.51 11.96
CA ALA A 43 0.14 -25.26 10.58
C ALA A 43 -1.37 -25.44 10.37
N ASP A 44 -1.96 -26.50 10.93
CA ASP A 44 -3.39 -26.78 10.81
C ASP A 44 -4.24 -25.73 11.56
N ALA A 45 -3.78 -25.28 12.73
CA ALA A 45 -4.42 -24.18 13.45
C ALA A 45 -4.33 -22.86 12.68
N ALA A 46 -3.16 -22.56 12.08
CA ALA A 46 -2.96 -21.37 11.25
C ALA A 46 -3.92 -21.35 10.06
N LYS A 47 -3.99 -22.48 9.33
CA LYS A 47 -4.89 -22.67 8.19
C LYS A 47 -6.36 -22.53 8.59
N ALA A 48 -6.77 -23.16 9.69
CA ALA A 48 -8.15 -23.07 10.18
C ALA A 48 -8.56 -21.66 10.61
N LEU A 49 -7.60 -20.85 11.07
CA LEU A 49 -7.80 -19.47 11.49
C LEU A 49 -7.58 -18.47 10.34
N GLY A 50 -7.15 -18.93 9.15
CA GLY A 50 -6.82 -18.06 8.02
C GLY A 50 -5.70 -17.08 8.34
N VAL A 51 -4.69 -17.56 9.08
CA VAL A 51 -3.50 -16.77 9.45
C VAL A 51 -2.21 -17.52 9.11
N SER A 52 -1.05 -16.85 9.10
CA SER A 52 0.25 -17.52 8.96
C SER A 52 0.67 -18.25 10.24
N THR A 53 1.44 -19.33 10.04
CA THR A 53 2.05 -20.07 11.15
C THR A 53 3.08 -19.22 11.88
N ASP A 54 3.85 -18.40 11.15
CA ASP A 54 4.84 -17.48 11.72
C ASP A 54 4.19 -16.48 12.69
N TRP A 55 2.97 -16.00 12.39
CA TRP A 55 2.22 -15.12 13.26
C TRP A 55 1.73 -15.82 14.53
N LEU A 56 1.21 -17.05 14.41
CA LEU A 56 0.83 -17.84 15.60
C LEU A 56 2.01 -18.13 16.52
N LEU A 57 3.23 -18.21 15.96
CA LEU A 57 4.46 -18.41 16.71
C LEU A 57 5.10 -17.09 17.19
N GLY A 58 4.50 -15.93 16.89
CA GLY A 58 5.02 -14.62 17.27
C GLY A 58 6.31 -14.22 16.54
N LEU A 59 6.61 -14.85 15.41
CA LEU A 59 7.78 -14.54 14.57
C LEU A 59 7.52 -13.35 13.64
N THR A 60 6.25 -12.98 13.46
CA THR A 60 5.80 -11.79 12.73
C THR A 60 4.58 -11.18 13.42
N ASN A 61 4.39 -9.88 13.26
CA ASN A 61 3.22 -9.15 13.75
C ASN A 61 2.04 -9.17 12.75
N ARG A 62 2.19 -9.85 11.60
CA ARG A 62 1.23 -9.85 10.49
C ARG A 62 0.45 -11.18 10.37
N PRO A 63 -0.88 -11.17 10.45
CA PRO A 63 -1.68 -12.39 10.44
C PRO A 63 -1.79 -13.05 9.07
N GLU A 64 -1.58 -12.38 7.94
CA GLU A 64 -1.87 -12.88 6.59
C GLU A 64 -1.01 -14.09 6.17
N THR A 65 -1.56 -14.99 5.34
CA THR A 65 -0.76 -16.10 4.78
C THR A 65 0.10 -15.63 3.59
N PRO A 66 1.22 -16.32 3.28
CA PRO A 66 2.03 -16.00 2.10
C PRO A 66 1.22 -16.00 0.78
N GLY A 67 0.19 -16.84 0.68
CA GLY A 67 -0.69 -16.89 -0.49
C GLY A 67 -1.59 -15.66 -0.62
N ASP A 68 -2.07 -15.11 0.51
CA ASP A 68 -2.87 -13.89 0.53
C ASP A 68 -2.02 -12.66 0.15
N ILE A 69 -0.76 -12.63 0.58
CA ILE A 69 0.20 -11.59 0.20
C ILE A 69 0.46 -11.61 -1.33
N VAL A 70 0.56 -12.79 -1.93
CA VAL A 70 0.74 -12.96 -3.39
C VAL A 70 -0.54 -12.64 -4.16
N ALA A 71 -1.72 -13.02 -3.64
CA ALA A 71 -3.00 -12.72 -4.26
C ALA A 71 -3.31 -11.21 -4.24
N ALA A 72 -3.00 -10.51 -3.14
CA ALA A 72 -3.11 -9.06 -3.05
C ALA A 72 -2.18 -8.35 -4.05
N ALA A 73 -0.97 -8.88 -4.27
CA ALA A 73 -0.02 -8.34 -5.24
C ALA A 73 -0.43 -8.55 -6.72
N LEU A 74 -1.39 -9.45 -7.01
CA LEU A 74 -1.82 -9.84 -8.36
C LEU A 74 -3.21 -9.32 -8.75
N SER A 75 -3.80 -8.41 -7.98
CA SER A 75 -5.10 -7.83 -8.32
C SER A 75 -4.98 -6.81 -9.46
N LEU A 76 -5.31 -7.22 -10.68
CA LEU A 76 -5.51 -6.33 -11.83
C LEU A 76 -7.01 -6.00 -11.94
N SER A 77 -7.38 -4.79 -11.52
CA SER A 77 -8.75 -4.28 -11.60
C SER A 77 -9.05 -3.69 -12.99
N PRO A 78 -10.24 -3.92 -13.59
CA PRO A 78 -10.64 -3.26 -14.83
C PRO A 78 -10.92 -1.78 -14.56
N ALA A 79 -10.11 -0.89 -15.12
CA ALA A 79 -10.14 0.53 -14.79
C ALA A 79 -11.25 1.32 -15.52
N GLU A 80 -12.32 1.68 -14.80
CA GLU A 80 -12.98 2.97 -14.98
C GLU A 80 -12.32 3.98 -14.04
N ARG A 81 -11.88 5.12 -14.55
CA ARG A 81 -10.96 6.06 -13.86
C ARG A 81 -11.49 6.63 -12.52
N THR A 82 -12.77 6.51 -12.22
CA THR A 82 -13.35 6.97 -10.94
C THR A 82 -13.24 5.91 -9.83
N SER A 83 -13.30 4.62 -10.15
CA SER A 83 -13.10 3.55 -9.17
C SER A 83 -11.62 3.33 -8.85
N ALA A 84 -10.71 3.88 -9.66
CA ALA A 84 -9.27 3.78 -9.44
C ALA A 84 -8.82 4.56 -8.19
N ASP A 85 -9.39 5.73 -7.90
CA ASP A 85 -8.95 6.57 -6.77
C ASP A 85 -9.38 6.01 -5.41
N GLU A 86 -10.63 5.54 -5.26
CA GLU A 86 -11.11 4.85 -4.05
C GLU A 86 -10.38 3.52 -3.85
N GLN A 87 -10.17 2.76 -4.92
CA GLN A 87 -9.46 1.48 -4.83
C GLN A 87 -7.96 1.67 -4.54
N LEU A 88 -7.35 2.74 -5.04
CA LEU A 88 -5.98 3.13 -4.71
C LEU A 88 -5.86 3.54 -3.24
N LEU A 89 -6.83 4.30 -2.71
CA LEU A 89 -6.93 4.63 -1.28
C LEU A 89 -7.13 3.39 -0.40
N GLU A 90 -8.00 2.46 -0.80
CA GLU A 90 -8.23 1.19 -0.10
C GLU A 90 -6.96 0.31 -0.14
N TRP A 91 -6.31 0.18 -1.30
CA TRP A 91 -5.00 -0.50 -1.42
C TRP A 91 -3.92 0.18 -0.58
N HIS A 92 -3.96 1.51 -0.42
CA HIS A 92 -3.05 2.23 0.47
C HIS A 92 -3.37 2.00 1.95
N HIS A 93 -4.65 1.88 2.31
CA HIS A 93 -5.08 1.49 3.65
C HIS A 93 -4.63 0.07 3.99
N GLU A 94 -4.78 -0.87 3.05
CA GLU A 94 -4.27 -2.25 3.16
C GLU A 94 -2.73 -2.31 3.18
N ALA A 95 -2.05 -1.36 2.52
CA ALA A 95 -0.60 -1.27 2.49
C ALA A 95 0.03 -0.59 3.72
N ALA A 96 -0.74 -0.30 4.78
CA ALA A 96 -0.21 0.24 6.02
C ALA A 96 0.88 -0.68 6.62
N GLY A 97 2.11 -0.17 6.72
CA GLY A 97 3.28 -0.95 7.13
C GLY A 97 3.98 -1.75 6.01
N TYR A 98 3.47 -1.75 4.79
CA TYR A 98 4.14 -2.29 3.60
C TYR A 98 4.94 -1.19 2.87
N LYS A 99 5.96 -1.60 2.09
CA LYS A 99 6.63 -0.69 1.15
C LYS A 99 5.82 -0.63 -0.14
N VAL A 100 5.42 0.58 -0.55
CA VAL A 100 4.71 0.81 -1.81
C VAL A 100 5.74 1.09 -2.90
N ARG A 101 5.68 0.33 -4.00
CA ARG A 101 6.50 0.58 -5.19
C ARG A 101 5.60 1.00 -6.33
N HIS A 102 5.91 2.13 -6.93
CA HIS A 102 5.09 2.72 -7.98
C HIS A 102 5.91 3.06 -9.21
N VAL A 103 5.42 2.67 -10.38
CA VAL A 103 6.02 3.00 -11.69
C VAL A 103 4.95 3.69 -12.52
N PRO A 104 4.83 5.02 -12.44
CA PRO A 104 3.81 5.74 -13.19
C PRO A 104 4.21 5.91 -14.66
N ALA A 105 3.19 6.15 -15.50
CA ALA A 105 3.39 6.49 -16.91
C ALA A 105 3.80 7.96 -17.12
N THR A 106 3.53 8.83 -16.15
CA THR A 106 3.88 10.26 -16.13
C THR A 106 4.39 10.66 -14.76
N LEU A 107 4.65 11.96 -14.51
CA LEU A 107 4.83 12.43 -13.13
C LEU A 107 3.72 11.90 -12.19
N PRO A 108 4.06 11.39 -10.99
CA PRO A 108 3.08 10.78 -10.08
C PRO A 108 2.24 11.88 -9.45
N ASP A 109 0.93 11.68 -9.44
CA ASP A 109 -0.07 12.62 -8.96
C ASP A 109 0.18 13.10 -7.52
N ILE A 110 0.61 12.17 -6.66
CA ILE A 110 0.96 12.45 -5.27
C ILE A 110 2.13 13.43 -5.11
N LEU A 111 2.94 13.63 -6.15
CA LEU A 111 4.03 14.60 -6.15
C LEU A 111 3.73 15.80 -7.07
N LYS A 112 2.48 16.04 -7.48
CA LYS A 112 2.14 17.20 -8.30
C LYS A 112 1.73 18.40 -7.45
N THR A 113 2.16 19.59 -7.86
CA THR A 113 1.72 20.86 -7.27
C THR A 113 0.29 21.16 -7.71
N LYS A 114 -0.42 21.98 -6.91
CA LYS A 114 -1.75 22.47 -7.27
C LYS A 114 -1.79 23.10 -8.66
N ARG A 115 -0.74 23.83 -9.03
CA ARG A 115 -0.66 24.52 -10.31
C ARG A 115 -0.45 23.57 -11.48
N MET A 116 0.37 22.53 -11.29
CA MET A 116 0.54 21.47 -12.29
C MET A 116 -0.77 20.73 -12.54
N LEU A 117 -1.48 20.35 -11.46
CA LEU A 117 -2.79 19.70 -11.56
C LEU A 117 -3.83 20.60 -12.24
N ASN A 118 -3.91 21.87 -11.85
CA ASN A 118 -4.83 22.81 -12.48
C ASN A 118 -4.57 22.98 -13.98
N TRP A 119 -3.30 22.96 -14.40
CA TRP A 119 -2.94 22.99 -15.82
C TRP A 119 -3.35 21.69 -16.51
N GLU A 120 -3.04 20.54 -15.94
CA GLU A 120 -3.32 19.21 -16.50
C GLU A 120 -4.82 18.95 -16.67
N TYR A 121 -5.61 19.37 -15.69
CA TYR A 121 -7.06 19.20 -15.67
C TYR A 121 -7.82 20.44 -16.19
N ALA A 122 -7.14 21.45 -16.76
CA ALA A 122 -7.77 22.69 -17.24
C ALA A 122 -8.85 22.45 -18.31
N ALA A 123 -8.72 21.38 -19.10
CA ALA A 123 -9.70 20.99 -20.12
C ALA A 123 -10.90 20.22 -19.54
N VAL A 124 -10.76 19.59 -18.37
CA VAL A 124 -11.79 18.79 -17.70
C VAL A 124 -12.61 19.71 -16.78
N ARG A 125 -13.43 20.57 -17.38
CA ARG A 125 -14.18 21.60 -16.65
C ARG A 125 -15.38 21.03 -15.89
N GLU A 126 -15.55 21.55 -14.66
CA GLU A 126 -16.78 21.77 -13.87
C GLU A 126 -17.25 20.81 -12.78
N ARG A 127 -16.79 19.56 -12.61
CA ARG A 127 -17.25 18.74 -11.45
C ARG A 127 -16.23 17.95 -10.64
N ARG A 128 -14.96 17.81 -11.05
CA ARG A 128 -14.00 16.88 -10.39
C ARG A 128 -12.70 17.49 -9.84
N LEU A 129 -12.42 18.76 -10.13
CA LEU A 129 -11.17 19.42 -9.70
C LEU A 129 -11.02 19.54 -8.16
N PRO A 130 -12.07 19.96 -7.40
CA PRO A 130 -11.95 20.06 -5.94
C PRO A 130 -11.76 18.70 -5.26
N GLU A 131 -12.43 17.67 -5.78
CA GLU A 131 -12.38 16.30 -5.24
C GLU A 131 -11.02 15.65 -5.49
N ALA A 132 -10.48 15.76 -6.71
CA ALA A 132 -9.14 15.26 -7.03
C ALA A 132 -8.04 15.95 -6.19
N TYR A 133 -8.17 17.27 -5.99
CA TYR A 133 -7.22 18.01 -5.16
C TYR A 133 -7.29 17.59 -3.68
N SER A 134 -8.49 17.40 -3.13
CA SER A 134 -8.67 16.94 -1.75
C SER A 134 -8.09 15.53 -1.58
N ALA A 135 -8.42 14.60 -2.48
CA ALA A 135 -7.91 13.23 -2.42
C ALA A 135 -6.38 13.17 -2.47
N MET A 136 -5.74 14.03 -3.26
CA MET A 136 -4.28 14.13 -3.30
C MET A 136 -3.68 14.77 -2.05
N GLN A 137 -4.32 15.77 -1.46
CA GLN A 137 -3.88 16.32 -0.17
C GLN A 137 -3.97 15.27 0.93
N ASP A 138 -5.05 14.50 0.96
CA ASP A 138 -5.24 13.39 1.89
C ASP A 138 -4.14 12.33 1.69
N GLN A 139 -3.77 12.03 0.43
CA GLN A 139 -2.64 11.15 0.12
C GLN A 139 -1.28 11.72 0.58
N LEU A 140 -1.03 13.01 0.39
CA LEU A 140 0.23 13.66 0.82
C LEU A 140 0.34 13.73 2.35
N GLU A 141 -0.76 14.03 3.01
CA GLU A 141 -0.87 14.07 4.47
C GLU A 141 -0.73 12.65 5.05
N TRP A 142 -1.29 11.65 4.36
CA TRP A 142 -1.10 10.24 4.70
C TRP A 142 0.35 9.78 4.48
N LEU A 143 1.02 10.16 3.40
CA LEU A 143 2.47 9.93 3.24
C LEU A 143 3.26 10.59 4.38
N SER A 144 2.88 11.80 4.77
CA SER A 144 3.53 12.52 5.87
C SER A 144 3.31 11.82 7.22
N SER A 145 2.20 11.12 7.40
CA SER A 145 1.76 10.51 8.67
C SER A 145 2.65 9.39 9.24
N GLY A 146 3.57 8.80 8.48
CA GLY A 146 4.49 7.78 9.02
C GLY A 146 4.24 6.35 8.59
N VAL A 147 3.10 6.08 7.95
CA VAL A 147 2.51 4.73 7.94
C VAL A 147 3.16 3.76 6.94
N SER A 148 3.71 4.27 5.82
CA SER A 148 4.39 3.44 4.80
C SER A 148 5.59 4.14 4.13
N ASP A 149 6.50 3.34 3.57
CA ASP A 149 7.62 3.76 2.71
C ASP A 149 7.21 3.72 1.23
N TYR A 150 7.57 4.73 0.45
CA TYR A 150 7.35 4.85 -1.00
C TYR A 150 8.65 4.81 -1.78
N GLU A 151 8.68 3.95 -2.80
CA GLU A 151 9.70 3.93 -3.83
C GLU A 151 9.02 4.15 -5.18
N ILE A 152 9.38 5.23 -5.87
CA ILE A 152 8.82 5.57 -7.18
C ILE A 152 9.93 5.45 -8.22
N ALA A 153 9.70 4.70 -9.29
CA ALA A 153 10.63 4.65 -10.42
C ALA A 153 10.11 5.51 -11.58
N LEU A 154 10.91 6.48 -12.02
CA LEU A 154 10.57 7.39 -13.11
C LEU A 154 11.60 7.32 -14.23
N PRO A 155 11.18 7.35 -15.51
CA PRO A 155 12.12 7.46 -16.59
C PRO A 155 12.74 8.88 -16.59
N ILE A 156 14.04 8.97 -16.84
CA ILE A 156 14.79 10.24 -16.87
C ILE A 156 14.14 11.23 -17.85
N HIS A 157 13.69 10.74 -19.02
CA HIS A 157 13.08 11.57 -20.05
C HIS A 157 11.81 12.28 -19.58
N GLU A 158 11.11 11.78 -18.56
CA GLU A 158 9.89 12.43 -18.04
C GLU A 158 10.25 13.70 -17.25
N ILE A 159 11.30 13.63 -16.44
CA ILE A 159 11.85 14.80 -15.73
C ILE A 159 12.39 15.82 -16.74
N GLU A 160 13.11 15.34 -17.76
CA GLU A 160 13.64 16.19 -18.83
C GLU A 160 12.52 16.84 -19.66
N ALA A 161 11.47 16.11 -19.99
CA ALA A 161 10.32 16.65 -20.72
C ALA A 161 9.59 17.73 -19.91
N CYS A 162 9.42 17.52 -18.60
CA CYS A 162 8.88 18.53 -17.70
C CYS A 162 9.80 19.75 -17.61
N ALA A 163 11.12 19.56 -17.47
CA ALA A 163 12.10 20.66 -17.41
C ALA A 163 12.17 21.46 -18.72
N ALA A 164 12.09 20.79 -19.87
CA ALA A 164 12.15 21.41 -21.19
C ALA A 164 10.81 22.03 -21.61
N GLY A 165 9.68 21.52 -21.10
CA GLY A 165 8.35 21.91 -21.55
C GLY A 165 8.08 21.33 -22.93
N THR A 166 8.40 20.05 -23.11
CA THR A 166 8.23 19.32 -24.36
C THR A 166 7.19 18.21 -24.16
N SER A 167 6.80 17.57 -25.26
CA SER A 167 5.85 16.44 -25.23
C SER A 167 4.54 16.82 -24.52
N TYR A 168 4.19 16.14 -23.43
CA TYR A 168 2.99 16.39 -22.64
C TYR A 168 2.98 17.82 -22.05
N TYR A 169 4.14 18.35 -21.66
CA TYR A 169 4.30 19.61 -20.93
C TYR A 169 4.41 20.85 -21.82
N LYS A 170 4.15 20.73 -23.12
CA LYS A 170 4.36 21.81 -24.12
C LYS A 170 3.63 23.12 -23.79
N ASP A 171 2.45 23.02 -23.18
CA ASP A 171 1.59 24.15 -22.87
C ASP A 171 1.68 24.57 -21.39
N ALA A 172 2.53 23.91 -20.60
CA ALA A 172 2.74 24.27 -19.20
C ALA A 172 3.71 25.46 -19.08
N GLY A 173 3.27 26.49 -18.36
CA GLY A 173 4.10 27.67 -18.07
C GLY A 173 5.43 27.27 -17.43
N LYS A 174 6.51 27.96 -17.79
CA LYS A 174 7.86 27.68 -17.27
C LYS A 174 7.89 27.70 -15.74
N ASP A 175 7.21 28.69 -15.16
CA ASP A 175 7.07 28.86 -13.72
C ASP A 175 6.30 27.71 -13.05
N VAL A 176 5.28 27.14 -13.70
CA VAL A 176 4.58 25.94 -13.21
C VAL A 176 5.51 24.73 -13.19
N ARG A 177 6.31 24.55 -14.23
CA ARG A 177 7.24 23.43 -14.38
C ARG A 177 8.42 23.53 -13.40
N GLU A 178 8.97 24.72 -13.21
CA GLU A 178 10.02 24.98 -12.21
C GLU A 178 9.53 24.70 -10.78
N GLU A 179 8.35 25.20 -10.42
CA GLU A 179 7.74 24.93 -9.12
C GLU A 179 7.51 23.43 -8.92
N GLN A 180 7.01 22.74 -9.94
CA GLN A 180 6.77 21.29 -9.90
C GLN A 180 8.06 20.48 -9.62
N LEU A 181 9.16 20.83 -10.28
CA LEU A 181 10.43 20.12 -10.11
C LEU A 181 11.07 20.41 -8.75
N HIS A 182 11.02 21.66 -8.28
CA HIS A 182 11.47 22.00 -6.93
C HIS A 182 10.62 21.29 -5.88
N PHE A 183 9.30 21.24 -6.05
CA PHE A 183 8.42 20.53 -5.12
C PHE A 183 8.80 19.04 -5.02
N ILE A 184 9.05 18.37 -6.14
CA ILE A 184 9.52 16.96 -6.13
C ILE A 184 10.83 16.82 -5.36
N ALA A 185 11.81 17.69 -5.62
CA ALA A 185 13.10 17.67 -4.95
C ALA A 185 12.95 17.88 -3.43
N ASP A 186 12.17 18.89 -3.02
CA ASP A 186 11.91 19.22 -1.63
C ASP A 186 11.20 18.08 -0.90
N GLN A 187 10.20 17.44 -1.52
CA GLN A 187 9.52 16.29 -0.92
C GLN A 187 10.45 15.09 -0.75
N CYS A 188 11.32 14.82 -1.73
CA CYS A 188 12.31 13.74 -1.60
C CYS A 188 13.29 14.01 -0.46
N GLU A 189 13.74 15.26 -0.27
CA GLU A 189 14.65 15.62 0.81
C GLU A 189 13.95 15.56 2.17
N GLN A 190 12.77 16.16 2.30
CA GLN A 190 12.02 16.24 3.56
C GLN A 190 11.55 14.87 4.05
N MET A 191 11.24 13.96 3.12
CA MET A 191 10.65 12.66 3.44
C MET A 191 11.66 11.52 3.34
N PHE A 192 12.96 11.78 3.15
CA PHE A 192 13.97 10.72 3.15
C PHE A 192 14.10 10.05 4.54
N PRO A 193 14.23 8.71 4.65
CA PRO A 193 14.32 7.70 3.57
C PRO A 193 12.98 7.11 3.14
N ARG A 194 11.87 7.66 3.64
CA ARG A 194 10.52 7.13 3.46
C ARG A 194 10.00 7.33 2.05
N LEU A 195 10.28 8.46 1.41
CA LEU A 195 10.06 8.68 -0.01
C LEU A 195 11.38 8.61 -0.76
N ARG A 196 11.44 7.76 -1.79
CA ARG A 196 12.60 7.63 -2.68
C ARG A 196 12.15 7.61 -4.13
N ILE A 197 12.78 8.45 -4.95
CA ILE A 197 12.62 8.42 -6.40
C ILE A 197 13.88 7.80 -7.02
N PHE A 198 13.67 6.78 -7.85
CA PHE A 198 14.69 6.15 -8.66
C PHE A 198 14.49 6.60 -10.10
N LEU A 199 15.51 7.23 -10.66
CA LEU A 199 15.50 7.59 -12.08
C LEU A 199 16.14 6.45 -12.88
N PHE A 200 15.48 6.05 -13.96
CA PHE A 200 15.99 5.02 -14.86
C PHE A 200 16.02 5.51 -16.30
N ASP A 201 16.92 4.94 -17.07
CA ASP A 201 16.99 5.17 -18.51
C ASP A 201 16.05 4.19 -19.22
N ALA A 202 15.16 4.72 -20.07
CA ALA A 202 14.11 3.99 -20.76
C ALA A 202 14.34 3.85 -22.27
N HIS A 203 15.61 3.97 -22.70
CA HIS A 203 16.05 3.77 -24.10
C HIS A 203 15.74 2.38 -24.66
#